data_AF-A0A660HME7-F1
#
_entry.id   AF-A0A660HME7-F1
#
_cell.length_a   1.000
_cell.length_b   1.000
_cell.length_c   1.000
_cell.angle_alpha   90.00
_cell.angle_beta   90.00
_cell.angle_gamma   90.00
#
_symmetry.space_group_name_H-M   'P 1'
#
loop_
_entity.id
_entity.type
_entity.pdbx_description
1 polymer ?
#
loop_
_entity_poly.entity_id
_entity_poly.type
_entity_poly.pdbx_seq_one_letter_code
_entity_poly.pdbx_strand_id
1 'polypeptide(L)'
;MVKKITYTELLKLPLSKKIIITLLIMIFIIHISIFAYPCFRHQIKENIKLYDKKIYLKEWLEKTECNTKLKIHDVRVLCTKDIPIILKHLAIEMNKDSLFNEIPAYNAYNENKFYWYLKDPPKGLLGVYLKPRINPLKERYPNKDRTYTLEDLLKYNFAIEETFAFWDANKITNKTEAQIHLVSQRINPGQDKETLINNYLINHNIIKTPKFIKLGCYNVTTDNGFENLPSANYQEKQIEAIYFDDGIRILPARTSGTSK
;
A
#
# COMPACT_ATOMS: atom_id res chain seq x y z
N MET A 1 26.06 -42.94 -35.18
CA MET A 1 26.52 -41.79 -35.98
C MET A 1 25.44 -41.49 -37.03
N VAL A 2 24.55 -40.53 -36.78
CA VAL A 2 23.43 -40.22 -37.70
C VAL A 2 23.95 -39.26 -38.77
N LYS A 3 24.16 -39.75 -39.98
CA LYS A 3 24.57 -38.91 -41.12
C LYS A 3 23.36 -38.06 -41.54
N LYS A 4 23.46 -36.74 -41.41
CA LYS A 4 22.46 -35.81 -41.95
C LYS A 4 22.46 -35.93 -43.47
N ILE A 5 21.36 -36.40 -44.03
CA ILE A 5 21.14 -36.43 -45.48
C ILE A 5 20.67 -35.04 -45.90
N THR A 6 21.35 -34.45 -46.87
CA THR A 6 20.97 -33.13 -47.42
C THR A 6 19.86 -33.27 -48.46
N TYR A 7 19.05 -32.22 -48.64
CA TYR A 7 17.96 -32.21 -49.63
C TYR A 7 18.44 -32.52 -51.06
N THR A 8 19.63 -32.05 -51.41
CA THR A 8 20.32 -32.33 -52.67
C THR A 8 20.67 -33.81 -52.86
N GLU A 9 20.91 -34.57 -51.79
CA GLU A 9 21.14 -36.02 -51.87
C GLU A 9 19.83 -36.81 -52.00
N LEU A 10 18.74 -36.33 -51.39
CA LEU A 10 17.39 -36.91 -51.55
C LEU A 10 16.89 -36.82 -52.99
N LEU A 11 17.21 -35.73 -53.70
CA LEU A 11 16.84 -35.53 -55.10
C LEU A 11 17.54 -36.51 -56.07
N LYS A 12 18.69 -37.07 -55.69
CA LYS A 12 19.43 -38.04 -56.52
C LYS A 12 18.93 -39.48 -56.38
N LEU A 13 17.98 -39.74 -55.48
CA LEU A 13 17.43 -41.08 -55.28
C LEU A 13 16.48 -41.48 -56.43
N PRO A 14 16.41 -42.79 -56.76
CA PRO A 14 15.42 -43.30 -57.69
C PRO A 14 14.00 -43.04 -57.17
N LEU A 15 13.05 -42.84 -58.10
CA LEU A 15 11.67 -42.42 -57.80
C LEU A 15 10.98 -43.33 -56.77
N SER A 16 11.19 -44.64 -56.85
CA SER A 16 10.64 -45.62 -55.90
C SER A 16 11.08 -45.36 -54.45
N LYS A 17 12.35 -44.97 -54.23
CA LYS A 17 12.86 -44.65 -52.89
C LYS A 17 12.31 -43.31 -52.38
N LYS A 18 12.08 -42.33 -53.27
CA LYS A 18 11.46 -41.05 -52.89
C LYS A 18 10.02 -41.25 -52.39
N ILE A 19 9.23 -42.07 -53.10
CA ILE A 19 7.84 -42.38 -52.72
C ILE A 19 7.79 -43.04 -51.33
N ILE A 20 8.67 -44.00 -51.05
CA ILE A 20 8.74 -44.67 -49.74
C ILE A 20 9.08 -43.67 -48.63
N ILE A 21 10.06 -42.78 -48.85
CA ILE A 21 10.44 -41.76 -47.87
C ILE A 21 9.27 -40.79 -47.61
N THR A 22 8.56 -40.35 -48.64
CA THR A 22 7.39 -39.48 -48.50
C THR A 22 6.27 -40.16 -47.71
N LEU A 23 5.99 -41.44 -47.96
CA LEU A 23 5.02 -42.23 -47.20
C LEU A 23 5.42 -42.35 -45.72
N LEU A 24 6.69 -42.62 -45.43
CA LEU A 24 7.19 -42.69 -44.05
C LEU A 24 7.06 -41.35 -43.31
N ILE A 25 7.35 -40.23 -43.98
CA ILE A 25 7.15 -38.89 -43.41
C ILE A 25 5.67 -38.64 -43.11
N MET A 26 4.77 -38.99 -44.04
CA MET A 26 3.32 -38.83 -43.80
C MET A 26 2.84 -39.69 -42.63
N ILE A 27 3.27 -40.96 -42.54
CA ILE A 27 2.93 -41.84 -41.41
C ILE A 27 3.44 -41.27 -40.09
N PHE A 28 4.65 -40.71 -40.08
CA PHE A 28 5.25 -40.09 -38.90
C PHE A 28 4.48 -38.84 -38.45
N ILE A 29 4.06 -37.97 -39.39
CA ILE A 29 3.23 -36.79 -39.10
C ILE A 29 1.85 -37.19 -38.56
N ILE A 30 1.24 -38.23 -39.15
CA ILE A 30 -0.05 -38.77 -38.69
C ILE A 30 0.09 -39.33 -37.27
N HIS A 31 1.15 -40.09 -36.99
CA HIS A 31 1.42 -40.61 -35.64
C HIS A 31 1.59 -39.48 -34.62
N ILE A 32 2.40 -38.45 -34.91
CA ILE A 32 2.56 -37.28 -34.02
C ILE A 32 1.20 -36.64 -33.72
N SER A 33 0.36 -36.49 -34.74
CA SER A 33 -0.97 -35.87 -34.60
C SER A 33 -1.92 -36.73 -33.75
N ILE A 34 -1.90 -38.06 -33.93
CA ILE A 34 -2.70 -39.01 -33.14
C ILE A 34 -2.24 -39.03 -31.68
N PHE A 35 -0.94 -38.95 -31.40
CA PHE A 35 -0.42 -38.91 -30.03
C PHE A 35 -0.59 -37.54 -29.35
N ALA A 36 -0.69 -36.45 -30.11
CA ALA A 36 -1.01 -35.14 -29.56
C ALA A 36 -2.45 -35.06 -29.01
N TYR A 37 -3.40 -35.75 -29.66
CA TYR A 37 -4.82 -35.69 -29.29
C TYR A 37 -5.12 -36.18 -27.85
N PRO A 38 -4.62 -37.35 -27.38
CA PRO A 38 -4.74 -37.75 -25.98
C PRO A 38 -4.04 -36.78 -25.03
N CYS A 39 -2.88 -36.24 -25.39
CA CYS A 39 -2.13 -35.29 -24.56
C CYS A 39 -2.93 -34.01 -24.29
N PHE A 40 -3.47 -33.39 -25.34
CA PHE A 40 -4.33 -32.22 -25.19
C PHE A 40 -5.63 -32.57 -24.45
N ARG A 41 -6.27 -33.70 -24.77
CA ARG A 41 -7.50 -34.13 -24.09
C ARG A 41 -7.30 -34.47 -22.61
N HIS A 42 -6.14 -34.98 -22.21
CA HIS A 42 -5.82 -35.26 -20.80
C HIS A 42 -5.47 -33.99 -20.02
N GLN A 43 -4.83 -33.00 -20.66
CA GLN A 43 -4.60 -31.67 -20.07
C GLN A 43 -5.89 -30.84 -19.97
N ILE A 44 -6.84 -30.99 -20.90
CA ILE A 44 -8.13 -30.27 -20.94
C ILE A 44 -9.20 -30.97 -20.07
N LYS A 45 -8.81 -31.68 -19.00
CA LYS A 45 -9.79 -32.13 -17.98
C LYS A 45 -10.23 -31.00 -17.06
N GLU A 46 -9.48 -29.91 -17.01
CA GLU A 46 -9.86 -28.69 -16.30
C GLU A 46 -10.66 -27.77 -17.23
N ASN A 47 -11.65 -27.06 -16.67
CA ASN A 47 -12.42 -26.07 -17.41
C ASN A 47 -11.45 -25.06 -18.04
N ILE A 48 -11.45 -24.95 -19.37
CA ILE A 48 -10.70 -23.91 -20.07
C ILE A 48 -11.31 -22.57 -19.67
N LYS A 49 -10.67 -21.88 -18.73
CA LYS A 49 -11.04 -20.51 -18.36
C LYS A 49 -10.47 -19.59 -19.44
N LEU A 50 -11.35 -18.98 -20.24
CA LEU A 50 -10.93 -17.93 -21.16
C LEU A 50 -10.24 -16.83 -20.34
N TYR A 51 -9.05 -16.42 -20.77
CA TYR A 51 -8.26 -15.41 -20.07
C TYR A 51 -9.00 -14.07 -20.14
N ASP A 52 -9.62 -13.68 -19.03
CA ASP A 52 -10.08 -12.32 -18.81
C ASP A 52 -9.07 -11.61 -17.89
N LYS A 53 -8.41 -10.61 -18.46
CA LYS A 53 -7.40 -9.81 -17.79
C LYS A 53 -7.90 -9.18 -16.49
N LYS A 54 -9.13 -8.62 -16.49
CA LYS A 54 -9.70 -7.94 -15.33
C LYS A 54 -10.04 -8.94 -14.23
N ILE A 55 -10.64 -10.06 -14.60
CA ILE A 55 -10.97 -11.14 -13.64
C ILE A 55 -9.69 -11.71 -13.04
N TYR A 56 -8.68 -11.98 -13.84
CA TYR A 56 -7.39 -12.48 -13.37
C TYR A 56 -6.71 -11.51 -12.39
N LEU A 57 -6.71 -10.21 -12.71
CA LEU A 57 -6.10 -9.18 -11.86
C LEU A 57 -6.85 -9.05 -10.52
N LYS A 58 -8.19 -9.11 -10.56
CA LYS A 58 -9.04 -9.09 -9.38
C LYS A 58 -8.82 -10.32 -8.51
N GLU A 59 -8.83 -11.51 -9.10
CA GLU A 59 -8.54 -12.76 -8.39
C GLU A 59 -7.11 -12.79 -7.83
N TRP A 60 -6.14 -12.23 -8.56
CA TRP A 60 -4.78 -12.11 -8.06
C TRP A 60 -4.72 -11.17 -6.85
N LEU A 61 -5.36 -10.00 -6.93
CA LEU A 61 -5.47 -9.06 -5.82
C LEU A 61 -6.12 -9.71 -4.60
N GLU A 62 -7.24 -10.43 -4.78
CA GLU A 62 -7.97 -11.13 -3.72
C GLU A 62 -7.19 -12.32 -3.15
N LYS A 63 -6.42 -13.06 -3.97
CA LYS A 63 -5.66 -14.25 -3.52
C LYS A 63 -4.32 -13.92 -2.87
N THR A 64 -3.70 -12.79 -3.21
CA THR A 64 -2.46 -12.36 -2.55
C THR A 64 -2.73 -11.75 -1.16
N GLU A 65 -3.99 -11.72 -0.71
CA GLU A 65 -4.43 -11.22 0.60
C GLU A 65 -4.05 -12.12 1.79
N CYS A 66 -2.76 -12.12 2.12
CA CYS A 66 -2.43 -11.60 3.44
C CYS A 66 -2.24 -10.07 3.31
N ASN A 67 -3.37 -9.37 3.24
CA ASN A 67 -3.57 -8.08 3.91
C ASN A 67 -2.82 -6.81 3.43
N THR A 68 -2.96 -6.37 2.17
CA THR A 68 -2.77 -4.94 1.87
C THR A 68 -3.73 -4.43 0.78
N LYS A 69 -4.92 -4.00 1.22
CA LYS A 69 -5.63 -2.90 0.55
C LYS A 69 -4.63 -1.76 0.29
N LEU A 70 -4.80 -1.02 -0.80
CA LEU A 70 -4.01 0.17 -1.08
C LEU A 70 -3.93 1.02 0.19
N LYS A 71 -2.72 1.17 0.73
CA LYS A 71 -2.50 2.02 1.90
C LYS A 71 -2.30 3.44 1.43
N ILE A 72 -3.05 4.35 2.02
CA ILE A 72 -2.93 5.77 1.76
C ILE A 72 -2.46 6.42 3.06
N HIS A 73 -1.34 7.12 2.97
CA HIS A 73 -0.71 7.83 4.07
C HIS A 73 -0.81 9.33 3.80
N ASP A 74 -1.64 10.00 4.58
CA ASP A 74 -1.71 11.46 4.56
C ASP A 74 -0.63 12.04 5.49
N VAL A 75 0.38 12.64 4.89
CA VAL A 75 1.54 13.19 5.60
C VAL A 75 1.46 14.71 5.56
N ARG A 76 1.31 15.33 6.73
CA ARG A 76 1.33 16.79 6.86
C ARG A 76 2.77 17.26 6.99
N VAL A 77 3.15 18.23 6.17
CA VAL A 77 4.49 18.84 6.19
C VAL A 77 4.37 20.36 6.29
N LEU A 78 5.29 20.96 7.06
CA LEU A 78 5.37 22.41 7.19
C LEU A 78 6.14 23.03 6.01
N CYS A 79 7.02 22.26 5.39
CA CYS A 79 7.87 22.68 4.29
C CYS A 79 8.01 21.56 3.24
N THR A 80 7.95 21.90 1.96
CA THR A 80 8.17 20.92 0.86
C THR A 80 9.58 20.30 0.92
N LYS A 81 10.56 21.00 1.50
CA LYS A 81 11.92 20.48 1.71
C LYS A 81 11.98 19.30 2.67
N ASP A 82 10.94 19.06 3.47
CA ASP A 82 10.89 17.94 4.40
C ASP A 82 10.48 16.63 3.70
N ILE A 83 9.81 16.71 2.55
CA ILE A 83 9.29 15.54 1.82
C ILE A 83 10.39 14.52 1.48
N PRO A 84 11.56 14.89 0.91
CA PRO A 84 12.63 13.95 0.63
C PRO A 84 13.24 13.35 1.90
N ILE A 85 13.25 14.10 3.01
CA ILE A 85 13.78 13.64 4.30
C ILE A 85 12.87 12.56 4.88
N ILE A 86 11.55 12.79 4.83
CA ILE A 86 10.54 11.84 5.29
C ILE A 86 10.59 10.57 4.44
N LEU A 87 10.62 10.71 3.11
CA LEU A 87 10.71 9.56 2.20
C LEU A 87 12.00 8.77 2.44
N LYS A 88 13.14 9.43 2.67
CA LYS A 88 14.39 8.76 3.05
C LYS A 88 14.25 7.95 4.34
N HIS A 89 13.56 8.47 5.35
CA HIS A 89 13.26 7.73 6.59
C HIS A 89 12.41 6.47 6.34
N LEU A 90 11.59 6.48 5.29
CA LEU A 90 10.79 5.33 4.84
C LEU A 90 11.56 4.40 3.88
N ALA A 91 12.89 4.53 3.81
CA ALA A 91 13.76 3.82 2.87
C ALA A 91 13.41 4.06 1.38
N ILE A 92 12.86 5.22 1.07
CA ILE A 92 12.57 5.68 -0.28
C ILE A 92 13.58 6.78 -0.65
N GLU A 93 14.59 6.43 -1.43
CA GLU A 93 15.62 7.38 -1.86
C GLU A 93 15.15 8.25 -3.01
N MET A 94 14.88 9.53 -2.75
CA MET A 94 14.55 10.49 -3.80
C MET A 94 15.78 11.10 -4.47
N ASN A 95 15.64 11.44 -5.76
CA ASN A 95 16.59 12.32 -6.42
C ASN A 95 16.49 13.74 -5.83
N LYS A 96 17.62 14.36 -5.48
CA LYS A 96 17.69 15.64 -4.76
C LYS A 96 17.05 16.81 -5.52
N ASP A 97 16.95 16.71 -6.85
CA ASP A 97 16.48 17.79 -7.71
C ASP A 97 14.98 17.67 -8.09
N SER A 98 14.15 17.04 -7.25
CA SER A 98 12.81 16.57 -7.65
C SER A 98 11.62 17.33 -7.08
N LEU A 99 11.82 18.39 -6.30
CA LEU A 99 10.74 19.19 -5.71
C LEU A 99 10.92 20.66 -6.06
N PHE A 100 10.53 21.05 -7.28
CA PHE A 100 10.78 22.41 -7.77
C PHE A 100 9.55 23.25 -8.07
N ASN A 101 8.33 22.72 -7.99
CA ASN A 101 7.17 23.47 -8.46
C ASN A 101 6.07 23.57 -7.41
N GLU A 102 5.40 24.73 -7.38
CA GLU A 102 4.21 25.00 -6.56
C GLU A 102 3.01 24.10 -6.91
N ILE A 103 3.12 23.37 -8.03
CA ILE A 103 2.07 22.51 -8.56
C ILE A 103 2.27 21.09 -8.03
N PRO A 104 1.26 20.51 -7.36
CA PRO A 104 1.31 19.14 -6.88
C PRO A 104 1.62 18.14 -7.99
N ALA A 105 2.62 17.31 -7.74
CA ALA A 105 3.13 16.34 -8.70
C ALA A 105 3.23 14.94 -8.10
N TYR A 106 3.36 13.94 -8.96
CA TYR A 106 3.55 12.54 -8.62
C TYR A 106 4.73 11.92 -9.37
N ASN A 107 5.25 10.82 -8.85
CA ASN A 107 6.36 10.09 -9.47
C ASN A 107 5.86 9.14 -10.57
N ALA A 108 6.72 8.89 -11.55
CA ALA A 108 6.47 7.84 -12.53
C ALA A 108 6.68 6.45 -11.91
N TYR A 109 6.08 5.42 -12.52
CA TYR A 109 6.29 4.03 -12.12
C TYR A 109 7.78 3.67 -12.03
N ASN A 110 8.24 3.22 -10.85
CA ASN A 110 9.65 2.92 -10.51
C ASN A 110 10.62 4.11 -10.58
N GLU A 111 10.12 5.35 -10.65
CA GLU A 111 10.96 6.53 -10.54
C GLU A 111 10.88 7.14 -9.14
N ASN A 112 12.00 7.73 -8.72
CA ASN A 112 12.19 8.31 -7.40
C ASN A 112 12.24 9.85 -7.44
N LYS A 113 11.52 10.45 -8.39
CA LYS A 113 11.38 11.90 -8.54
C LYS A 113 9.92 12.24 -8.82
N PHE A 114 9.43 13.36 -8.28
CA PHE A 114 8.18 13.93 -8.74
C PHE A 114 8.40 14.56 -10.12
N TYR A 115 7.54 14.22 -11.07
CA TYR A 115 7.72 14.66 -12.45
C TYR A 115 6.40 15.04 -13.10
N TRP A 116 5.34 14.26 -12.87
CA TRP A 116 4.05 14.44 -13.52
C TRP A 116 3.11 15.29 -12.66
N TYR A 117 2.50 16.33 -13.22
CA TYR A 117 1.57 17.18 -12.48
C TYR A 117 0.16 16.57 -12.41
N LEU A 118 -0.48 16.68 -11.25
CA LEU A 118 -1.86 16.25 -11.06
C LEU A 118 -2.84 17.19 -11.78
N LYS A 119 -3.95 16.63 -12.27
CA LYS A 119 -5.12 17.38 -12.70
C LYS A 119 -5.90 17.83 -11.47
N ASP A 120 -6.29 19.10 -11.43
CA ASP A 120 -7.17 19.69 -10.41
C ASP A 120 -6.83 19.24 -8.97
N PRO A 121 -5.58 19.43 -8.50
CA PRO A 121 -5.14 18.88 -7.23
C PRO A 121 -5.94 19.50 -6.06
N PRO A 122 -6.33 18.68 -5.05
CA PRO A 122 -6.96 19.18 -3.84
C PRO A 122 -6.18 20.32 -3.19
N LYS A 123 -6.90 21.29 -2.62
CA LYS A 123 -6.29 22.46 -1.97
C LYS A 123 -5.37 22.01 -0.83
N GLY A 124 -4.13 22.49 -0.85
CA GLY A 124 -3.13 22.18 0.16
C GLY A 124 -2.36 20.89 -0.10
N LEU A 125 -2.69 20.11 -1.14
CA LEU A 125 -1.82 19.03 -1.58
C LEU A 125 -0.50 19.64 -2.08
N LEU A 126 0.63 18.98 -1.80
CA LEU A 126 1.97 19.38 -2.23
C LEU A 126 2.58 18.38 -3.20
N GLY A 127 2.28 17.09 -3.04
CA GLY A 127 2.78 16.04 -3.91
C GLY A 127 2.34 14.65 -3.46
N VAL A 128 2.47 13.67 -4.33
CA VAL A 128 2.02 12.29 -4.08
C VAL A 128 3.09 11.30 -4.53
N TYR A 129 3.63 10.53 -3.60
CA TYR A 129 4.54 9.44 -3.94
C TYR A 129 3.77 8.12 -4.01
N LEU A 130 3.79 7.48 -5.17
CA LEU A 130 3.16 6.21 -5.48
C LEU A 130 4.22 5.11 -5.47
N LYS A 131 4.21 4.29 -4.42
CA LYS A 131 5.06 3.10 -4.30
C LYS A 131 4.54 2.02 -5.26
N PRO A 132 5.34 1.56 -6.23
CA PRO A 132 4.89 0.62 -7.25
C PRO A 132 4.69 -0.78 -6.67
N ARG A 133 3.62 -1.46 -7.11
CA ARG A 133 3.33 -2.86 -6.80
C ARG A 133 3.73 -3.76 -7.96
N ILE A 134 4.58 -4.75 -7.68
CA ILE A 134 4.89 -5.80 -8.66
C ILE A 134 3.63 -6.66 -8.85
N ASN A 135 3.14 -6.72 -10.09
CA ASN A 135 1.96 -7.50 -10.47
C ASN A 135 2.29 -8.44 -11.63
N PRO A 136 1.59 -9.58 -11.77
CA PRO A 136 1.89 -10.62 -12.75
C PRO A 136 1.75 -10.15 -14.20
N LEU A 137 0.99 -9.08 -14.44
CA LEU A 137 0.78 -8.54 -15.78
C LEU A 137 1.77 -7.42 -16.14
N LYS A 138 2.65 -7.03 -15.20
CA LYS A 138 3.60 -5.92 -15.35
C LYS A 138 2.91 -4.60 -15.72
N GLU A 139 1.64 -4.45 -15.34
CA GLU A 139 0.87 -3.25 -15.57
C GLU A 139 1.38 -2.10 -14.69
N ARG A 140 1.24 -0.87 -15.17
CA ARG A 140 1.72 0.33 -14.49
C ARG A 140 0.58 1.33 -14.38
N TYR A 141 0.63 2.19 -13.37
CA TYR A 141 -0.21 3.38 -13.34
C TYR A 141 0.26 4.39 -14.41
N PRO A 142 -0.64 5.26 -14.90
CA PRO A 142 -0.35 6.13 -16.01
C PRO A 142 0.41 7.39 -15.57
N ASN A 143 1.20 7.91 -16.51
CA ASN A 143 2.15 8.99 -16.30
C ASN A 143 1.89 10.08 -17.35
N LYS A 144 1.16 11.15 -17.00
CA LYS A 144 0.87 12.24 -17.92
C LYS A 144 0.46 13.51 -17.19
N ASP A 145 1.09 14.61 -17.57
CA ASP A 145 0.80 15.92 -16.97
C ASP A 145 -0.66 16.32 -17.10
N ARG A 146 -1.21 16.81 -15.98
CA ARG A 146 -2.54 17.43 -15.85
C ARG A 146 -3.68 16.58 -16.43
N THR A 147 -3.48 15.27 -16.49
CA THR A 147 -4.47 14.34 -17.06
C THR A 147 -5.23 13.60 -15.98
N TYR A 148 -4.57 13.20 -14.90
CA TYR A 148 -5.13 12.35 -13.85
C TYR A 148 -5.27 13.12 -12.53
N THR A 149 -6.43 13.01 -11.88
CA THR A 149 -6.58 13.44 -10.49
C THR A 149 -5.95 12.41 -9.55
N LEU A 150 -5.85 12.73 -8.26
CA LEU A 150 -5.41 11.77 -7.26
C LEU A 150 -6.35 10.54 -7.24
N GLU A 151 -7.66 10.77 -7.27
CA GLU A 151 -8.69 9.72 -7.28
C GLU A 151 -8.59 8.82 -8.51
N ASP A 152 -8.22 9.38 -9.67
CA ASP A 152 -7.99 8.59 -10.87
C ASP A 152 -6.78 7.67 -10.74
N LEU A 153 -5.67 8.16 -10.14
CA LEU A 153 -4.47 7.35 -9.91
C LEU A 153 -4.73 6.23 -8.89
N LEU A 154 -5.49 6.51 -7.83
CA LEU A 154 -5.80 5.51 -6.79
C LEU A 154 -6.62 4.32 -7.31
N LYS A 155 -7.31 4.45 -8.47
CA LYS A 155 -7.97 3.32 -9.15
C LYS A 155 -6.98 2.28 -9.66
N TYR A 156 -5.71 2.62 -9.82
CA TYR A 156 -4.63 1.71 -10.23
C TYR A 156 -4.02 0.94 -9.05
N ASN A 157 -4.84 0.53 -8.09
CA ASN A 157 -4.42 -0.21 -6.89
C ASN A 157 -3.72 -1.55 -7.17
N PHE A 158 -3.89 -2.11 -8.37
CA PHE A 158 -3.16 -3.28 -8.84
C PHE A 158 -1.69 -3.01 -9.16
N ALA A 159 -1.34 -1.76 -9.44
CA ALA A 159 0.02 -1.30 -9.75
C ALA A 159 0.61 -0.41 -8.65
N ILE A 160 -0.16 -0.10 -7.60
CA ILE A 160 0.24 0.75 -6.47
C ILE A 160 0.15 -0.05 -5.18
N GLU A 161 1.24 -0.09 -4.42
CA GLU A 161 1.31 -0.77 -3.13
C GLU A 161 0.85 0.17 -2.02
N GLU A 162 1.49 1.34 -1.96
CA GLU A 162 1.27 2.38 -0.95
C GLU A 162 1.31 3.75 -1.63
N THR A 163 0.53 4.70 -1.10
CA THR A 163 0.47 6.08 -1.55
C THR A 163 0.81 7.00 -0.38
N PHE A 164 1.73 7.93 -0.58
CA PHE A 164 2.06 8.97 0.39
C PHE A 164 1.64 10.31 -0.19
N ALA A 165 0.53 10.86 0.31
CA ALA A 165 0.03 12.17 -0.05
C ALA A 165 0.60 13.20 0.93
N PHE A 166 1.42 14.12 0.42
CA PHE A 166 2.05 15.16 1.21
C PHE A 166 1.22 16.42 1.13
N TRP A 167 0.86 16.96 2.30
CA TRP A 167 -0.01 18.10 2.41
C TRP A 167 0.64 19.24 3.17
N ASP A 168 0.36 20.47 2.74
CA ASP A 168 0.75 21.69 3.41
C ASP A 168 -0.07 21.84 4.69
N ALA A 169 0.61 21.64 5.83
CA ALA A 169 0.01 21.73 7.15
C ALA A 169 -0.61 23.10 7.43
N ASN A 170 -0.17 24.17 6.76
CA ASN A 170 -0.71 25.52 6.91
C ASN A 170 -1.97 25.78 6.07
N LYS A 171 -2.20 24.96 5.03
CA LYS A 171 -3.35 25.12 4.11
C LYS A 171 -4.49 24.13 4.36
N ILE A 172 -4.22 23.01 5.04
CA ILE A 172 -5.28 22.13 5.53
C ILE A 172 -5.92 22.77 6.76
N THR A 173 -6.95 23.58 6.55
CA THR A 173 -7.88 24.00 7.61
C THR A 173 -8.89 22.90 7.93
N ASN A 174 -8.45 21.66 8.12
CA ASN A 174 -9.28 20.64 8.77
C ASN A 174 -9.10 20.81 10.27
N LYS A 175 -9.62 21.94 10.78
CA LYS A 175 -10.00 22.03 12.18
C LYS A 175 -11.31 21.25 12.34
N THR A 176 -11.22 19.93 12.44
CA THR A 176 -11.56 19.42 13.76
C THR A 176 -10.29 19.61 14.55
N GLU A 177 -10.17 20.75 15.24
CA GLU A 177 -9.24 20.79 16.37
C GLU A 177 -9.63 19.60 17.21
N ALA A 178 -8.76 18.58 17.27
CA ALA A 178 -8.93 17.54 18.24
C ALA A 178 -9.15 18.28 19.56
N GLN A 179 -10.33 18.08 20.16
CA GLN A 179 -10.63 18.72 21.42
C GLN A 179 -9.80 17.98 22.46
N ILE A 180 -8.57 18.44 22.65
CA ILE A 180 -7.62 17.82 23.56
C ILE A 180 -8.06 18.17 24.97
N HIS A 181 -8.57 17.17 25.67
CA HIS A 181 -8.90 17.27 27.09
C HIS A 181 -7.69 16.76 27.90
N LEU A 182 -6.94 17.69 28.48
CA LEU A 182 -5.82 17.35 29.35
C LEU A 182 -6.33 16.93 30.73
N VAL A 183 -6.02 15.70 31.13
CA VAL A 183 -6.25 15.20 32.48
C VAL A 183 -4.94 15.30 33.25
N SER A 184 -4.94 16.04 34.35
CA SER A 184 -3.78 16.15 35.24
C SER A 184 -4.00 15.32 36.50
N GLN A 185 -3.06 14.43 36.81
CA GLN A 185 -3.04 13.63 38.03
C GLN A 185 -1.80 14.01 38.86
N ARG A 186 -1.96 14.12 40.19
CA ARG A 186 -0.82 14.26 41.09
C ARG A 186 -0.26 12.87 41.40
N ILE A 187 1.05 12.72 41.26
CA ILE A 187 1.76 11.47 41.57
C ILE A 187 2.53 11.69 42.87
N ASN A 188 2.16 10.98 43.93
CA ASN A 188 2.92 11.03 45.18
C ASN A 188 4.20 10.18 45.07
N PRO A 189 5.25 10.47 45.85
CA PRO A 189 6.46 9.67 45.87
C PRO A 189 6.15 8.19 46.12
N GLY A 190 6.70 7.32 45.27
CA GLY A 190 6.52 5.86 45.35
C GLY A 190 5.23 5.31 44.71
N GLN A 191 4.38 6.14 44.11
CA GLN A 191 3.23 5.66 43.34
C GLN A 191 3.63 5.27 41.91
N ASP A 192 3.13 4.11 41.49
CA ASP A 192 3.25 3.59 40.12
C ASP A 192 2.35 4.37 39.16
N LYS A 193 2.91 4.86 38.05
CA LYS A 193 2.20 5.74 37.10
C LYS A 193 1.08 4.97 36.39
N GLU A 194 1.38 3.75 35.97
CA GLU A 194 0.51 2.86 35.22
C GLU A 194 -0.72 2.47 36.07
N THR A 195 -0.50 2.16 37.34
CA THR A 195 -1.57 1.90 38.32
C THR A 195 -2.46 3.12 38.52
N LEU A 196 -1.87 4.32 38.65
CA LEU A 196 -2.61 5.57 38.81
C LEU A 196 -3.49 5.86 37.58
N ILE A 197 -2.95 5.69 36.37
CA ILE A 197 -3.70 5.89 35.13
C ILE A 197 -4.83 4.86 35.01
N ASN A 198 -4.56 3.57 35.26
CA ASN A 198 -5.59 2.54 35.22
C ASN A 198 -6.75 2.82 36.19
N ASN A 199 -6.44 3.23 37.42
CA ASN A 199 -7.46 3.60 38.40
C ASN A 199 -8.30 4.78 37.93
N TYR A 200 -7.69 5.80 37.32
CA TYR A 200 -8.43 6.91 36.74
C TYR A 200 -9.38 6.46 35.63
N LEU A 201 -8.91 5.64 34.69
CA LEU A 201 -9.70 5.16 33.56
C LEU A 201 -10.89 4.28 34.03
N ILE A 202 -10.68 3.42 35.03
CA ILE A 202 -11.74 2.60 35.63
C ILE A 202 -12.78 3.48 36.33
N ASN A 203 -12.34 4.43 37.16
CA ASN A 203 -13.23 5.32 37.91
C ASN A 203 -14.10 6.21 37.01
N HIS A 204 -13.66 6.48 35.78
CA HIS A 204 -14.40 7.25 34.79
C HIS A 204 -15.15 6.35 33.77
N ASN A 205 -15.25 5.04 34.03
CA ASN A 205 -15.91 4.06 33.17
C ASN A 205 -15.34 4.01 31.73
N ILE A 206 -14.08 4.42 31.54
CA ILE A 206 -13.39 4.39 30.26
C ILE A 206 -12.94 2.96 29.92
N ILE A 207 -12.53 2.21 30.95
CA ILE A 207 -12.16 0.78 30.88
C ILE A 207 -12.82 0.01 32.01
N LYS A 208 -13.04 -1.30 31.83
CA LYS A 208 -13.63 -2.17 32.87
C LYS A 208 -12.60 -2.86 33.76
N THR A 209 -11.41 -3.13 33.23
CA THR A 209 -10.33 -3.84 33.91
C THR A 209 -9.01 -3.15 33.61
N PRO A 210 -7.99 -3.29 34.48
CA PRO A 210 -6.66 -2.74 34.21
C PRO A 210 -6.10 -3.21 32.87
N LYS A 211 -5.43 -2.28 32.17
CA LYS A 211 -4.80 -2.47 30.88
C LYS A 211 -3.30 -2.24 30.97
N PHE A 212 -2.56 -2.83 30.03
CA PHE A 212 -1.15 -2.53 29.87
C PHE A 212 -1.00 -1.08 29.38
N ILE A 213 -0.14 -0.31 30.03
CA ILE A 213 0.10 1.09 29.70
C ILE A 213 1.56 1.25 29.33
N LYS A 214 1.80 1.79 28.13
CA LYS A 214 3.12 2.24 27.70
C LYS A 214 3.12 3.76 27.69
N LEU A 215 3.90 4.35 28.59
CA LEU A 215 4.07 5.79 28.68
C LEU A 215 4.76 6.32 27.41
N GLY A 216 4.45 7.56 27.04
CA GLY A 216 4.95 8.22 25.82
C GLY A 216 4.30 7.68 24.53
N CYS A 217 3.17 6.98 24.63
CA CYS A 217 2.52 6.35 23.50
C CYS A 217 0.99 6.42 23.59
N TYR A 218 0.34 6.12 22.46
CA TYR A 218 -1.08 5.78 22.44
C TYR A 218 -1.30 4.38 23.05
N ASN A 219 -2.56 4.02 23.28
CA ASN A 219 -3.04 2.71 23.70
C ASN A 219 -2.50 1.54 22.86
N VAL A 220 -1.36 1.00 23.27
CA VAL A 220 -0.69 -0.15 22.62
C VAL A 220 -0.88 -1.44 23.41
N THR A 221 -0.95 -2.56 22.71
CA THR A 221 -0.90 -3.92 23.27
C THR A 221 0.54 -4.36 23.54
N THR A 222 0.70 -5.48 24.26
CA THR A 222 2.02 -6.06 24.59
C THR A 222 2.82 -6.54 23.37
N ASP A 223 2.16 -6.77 22.24
CA ASP A 223 2.73 -7.17 20.95
C ASP A 223 2.90 -5.99 19.95
N ASN A 224 2.86 -4.74 20.43
CA ASN A 224 2.95 -3.49 19.65
C ASN A 224 1.75 -3.21 18.71
N GLY A 225 0.63 -3.92 18.86
CA GLY A 225 -0.65 -3.53 18.26
C GLY A 225 -1.30 -2.34 18.98
N PHE A 226 -2.41 -1.82 18.46
CA PHE A 226 -3.25 -0.85 19.16
C PHE A 226 -4.34 -1.59 19.93
N GLU A 227 -4.47 -1.33 21.23
CA GLU A 227 -5.57 -1.86 22.03
C GLU A 227 -6.81 -1.01 21.78
N ASN A 228 -7.99 -1.59 21.56
CA ASN A 228 -9.20 -0.79 21.38
C ASN A 228 -9.62 -0.11 22.70
N LEU A 229 -9.18 1.12 22.87
CA LEU A 229 -9.62 2.08 23.87
C LEU A 229 -9.96 3.40 23.16
N PRO A 230 -10.95 4.15 23.63
CA PRO A 230 -11.95 3.84 24.66
C PRO A 230 -13.35 3.53 24.07
N SER A 231 -14.21 2.94 24.89
CA SER A 231 -15.61 2.65 24.53
C SER A 231 -16.62 3.60 25.17
N ALA A 232 -16.15 4.68 25.82
CA ALA A 232 -16.94 5.57 26.65
C ALA A 232 -16.81 7.04 26.24
N ASN A 233 -17.72 7.86 26.76
CA ASN A 233 -17.68 9.32 26.63
C ASN A 233 -16.95 9.95 27.82
N TYR A 234 -16.19 11.02 27.58
CA TYR A 234 -15.63 11.89 28.62
C TYR A 234 -16.30 13.25 28.51
N GLN A 235 -16.97 13.71 29.59
CA GLN A 235 -17.70 14.98 29.59
C GLN A 235 -18.65 15.11 28.38
N GLU A 236 -19.47 14.08 28.16
CA GLU A 236 -20.46 13.98 27.07
C GLU A 236 -19.87 13.91 25.64
N LYS A 237 -18.55 13.88 25.50
CA LYS A 237 -17.88 13.74 24.20
C LYS A 237 -17.35 12.33 24.01
N GLN A 238 -17.53 11.80 22.80
CA GLN A 238 -16.93 10.54 22.40
C GLN A 238 -15.40 10.70 22.38
N ILE A 239 -14.71 9.81 23.09
CA ILE A 239 -13.26 9.82 23.11
C ILE A 239 -12.78 8.94 21.94
N GLU A 240 -11.92 9.49 21.07
CA GLU A 240 -11.40 8.77 19.91
C GLU A 240 -10.07 8.06 20.20
N ALA A 241 -9.24 8.66 21.04
CA ALA A 241 -7.92 8.13 21.39
C ALA A 241 -7.48 8.64 22.76
N ILE A 242 -6.57 7.91 23.39
CA ILE A 242 -5.92 8.28 24.64
C ILE A 242 -4.41 8.19 24.44
N TYR A 243 -3.70 9.28 24.77
CA TYR A 243 -2.24 9.32 24.79
C TYR A 243 -1.76 9.37 26.23
N PHE A 244 -0.89 8.43 26.61
CA PHE A 244 -0.32 8.35 27.96
C PHE A 244 0.98 9.14 27.99
N ASP A 245 0.92 10.40 28.43
CA ASP A 245 2.12 11.24 28.50
C ASP A 245 3.13 10.71 29.54
N ASP A 246 4.41 10.62 29.16
CA ASP A 246 5.52 10.30 30.07
C ASP A 246 6.24 11.56 30.59
N GLY A 247 5.85 12.73 30.09
CA GLY A 247 6.47 13.99 30.47
C GLY A 247 6.00 14.53 31.83
N ILE A 248 6.93 15.08 32.61
CA ILE A 248 6.60 16.03 33.68
C ILE A 248 6.42 17.40 33.03
N ARG A 249 5.18 17.92 33.02
CA ARG A 249 4.90 19.27 32.51
C ARG A 249 4.62 20.23 33.66
N ILE A 250 5.26 21.39 33.62
CA ILE A 250 4.85 22.54 34.41
C ILE A 250 3.63 23.14 33.70
N LEU A 251 2.44 22.91 34.27
CA LEU A 251 1.22 23.50 33.74
C LEU A 251 1.10 24.94 34.27
N PRO A 252 0.66 25.90 33.43
CA PRO A 252 0.33 27.22 33.93
C PRO A 252 -0.71 27.08 35.05
N ALA A 253 -0.55 27.85 36.13
CA ALA A 253 -1.51 27.86 37.22
C ALA A 253 -2.91 28.13 36.64
N ARG A 254 -3.93 27.37 37.09
CA ARG A 254 -5.33 27.64 36.73
C ARG A 254 -5.60 29.11 37.06
N THR A 255 -5.65 29.96 36.04
CA THR A 255 -6.33 31.24 36.20
C THR A 255 -7.78 30.87 36.42
N SER A 256 -8.30 31.15 37.61
CA SER A 256 -9.73 31.09 37.88
C SER A 256 -10.40 32.03 36.88
N GLY A 257 -10.87 31.45 35.78
CA GLY A 257 -11.68 32.15 34.80
C GLY A 257 -12.93 32.62 35.49
N THR A 258 -13.02 33.93 35.68
CA THR A 258 -14.30 34.62 35.80
C THR A 258 -15.13 34.25 34.57
N SER A 259 -16.33 33.75 34.82
CA SER A 259 -17.35 33.60 33.78
C SER A 259 -17.57 34.94 33.09
N LYS A 260 -17.50 34.95 31.77
CA LYS A 260 -18.32 35.81 30.93
C LYS A 260 -18.99 34.93 29.89
#